data_AF-A0A1Y2D8F4-F1
#
_entry.id   AF-A0A1Y2D8F4-F1
#
_cell.length_a   1.000
_cell.length_b   1.000
_cell.length_c   1.000
_cell.angle_alpha   90.00
_cell.angle_beta   90.00
_cell.angle_gamma   90.00
#
_symmetry.space_group_name_H-M   'P 1'
#
loop_
_entity.id
_entity.type
_entity.pdbx_description
1 polymer ?
#
loop_
_entity_poly.entity_id
_entity_poly.type
_entity_poly.pdbx_seq_one_letter_code
_entity_poly.pdbx_strand_id
1 'polypeptide(L)'
;MPDSHPSLELLMLGTGTSSGLPSIGCLTDPIRGCYCCRSTLTDDPEARKNLRRNTSAVLRIPDKQGGRTKSLLIDCGKTFFSAALEHWPKKGLREIDALLITHAHADAILGLDDLRGWTLRGHIQKSIPIYCTQDTYDEIAKCFPYLADVGKATGGGDVPAFEWRIFDQSQPVDILGVHVLPLPVHHGKIFSTPGAAYYCLGFLFDRKIAYLSDVSLVPEEVWELLERECTLPEEWRPKKEGEVKQVVNGVNGLAVKEKPVIQALIVDCLRIETFTSHFGLGEAIGTARRMGALKTYLVGFGHETSHACWVNTTSAFSSGAVSFLPSDPAVRLPIVPAEERWKVSSGTPDPGKEDWAVHADYALRAIESWEGGPKGGLWVRPACDGMTIRVGEKGVSDDVYE
;
A
#
# COMPACT_ATOMS: atom_id res chain seq x y z
N MET A 1 -28.76 -5.35 -10.33
CA MET A 1 -28.67 -6.71 -9.77
C MET A 1 -27.39 -6.78 -8.96
N PRO A 2 -27.39 -7.30 -7.72
CA PRO A 2 -26.15 -7.59 -7.01
C PRO A 2 -25.33 -8.60 -7.83
N ASP A 3 -24.00 -8.41 -7.87
CA ASP A 3 -23.10 -9.24 -8.67
C ASP A 3 -23.26 -10.73 -8.32
N SER A 4 -23.36 -11.56 -9.36
CA SER A 4 -23.54 -13.01 -9.27
C SER A 4 -22.29 -13.75 -8.78
N HIS A 5 -21.17 -13.04 -8.58
CA HIS A 5 -19.93 -13.58 -8.06
C HIS A 5 -19.38 -12.67 -6.94
N PRO A 6 -18.86 -13.25 -5.85
CA PRO A 6 -18.35 -12.48 -4.73
C PRO A 6 -17.12 -11.64 -5.11
N SER A 7 -17.18 -10.32 -4.90
CA SER A 7 -16.06 -9.40 -5.05
C SER A 7 -15.09 -9.50 -3.88
N LEU A 8 -13.78 -9.41 -4.15
CA LEU A 8 -12.82 -9.14 -3.09
C LEU A 8 -13.03 -7.72 -2.59
N GLU A 9 -12.97 -7.50 -1.29
CA GLU A 9 -12.99 -6.15 -0.72
C GLU A 9 -11.71 -5.90 0.06
N LEU A 10 -11.03 -4.79 -0.19
CA LEU A 10 -9.88 -4.35 0.57
C LEU A 10 -10.29 -3.15 1.42
N LEU A 11 -10.34 -3.35 2.74
CA LEU A 11 -10.56 -2.29 3.72
C LEU A 11 -9.21 -1.73 4.17
N MET A 12 -8.96 -0.45 3.92
CA MET A 12 -7.78 0.24 4.40
C MET A 12 -7.95 0.55 5.89
N LEU A 13 -7.08 0.00 6.75
CA LEU A 13 -7.08 0.28 8.19
C LEU A 13 -6.18 1.46 8.57
N GLY A 14 -5.11 1.64 7.79
CA GLY A 14 -4.19 2.74 7.90
C GLY A 14 -3.57 3.06 6.54
N THR A 15 -3.20 4.32 6.35
CA THR A 15 -2.69 4.87 5.09
C THR A 15 -1.49 5.80 5.26
N GLY A 16 -0.95 5.91 6.49
CA GLY A 16 0.13 6.81 6.86
C GLY A 16 1.46 6.10 7.07
N THR A 17 2.50 6.91 7.18
CA THR A 17 3.88 6.48 7.48
C THR A 17 4.04 5.69 8.78
N SER A 18 5.27 5.23 9.01
CA SER A 18 5.69 4.60 10.25
C SER A 18 5.37 5.40 11.52
N SER A 19 5.38 6.73 11.51
CA SER A 19 5.01 7.52 12.69
C SER A 19 3.50 7.57 12.94
N GLY A 20 2.68 7.26 11.92
CA GLY A 20 1.28 7.67 11.88
C GLY A 20 1.14 9.19 11.86
N LEU A 21 -0.09 9.65 11.63
CA LEU A 21 -0.49 11.05 11.65
C LEU A 21 -1.67 11.22 12.62
N PRO A 22 -1.76 12.36 13.31
CA PRO A 22 -0.87 13.53 13.23
C PRO A 22 0.48 13.33 13.93
N SER A 23 1.46 14.15 13.57
CA SER A 23 2.72 14.26 14.30
C SER A 23 2.51 15.05 15.60
N ILE A 24 2.92 14.47 16.73
CA ILE A 24 2.81 15.13 18.04
C ILE A 24 3.53 16.49 18.06
N GLY A 25 4.71 16.57 17.42
CA GLY A 25 5.47 17.81 17.32
C GLY A 25 4.68 18.93 16.65
N CYS A 26 3.92 18.63 15.61
CA CYS A 26 3.06 19.62 14.95
C CYS A 26 1.85 20.02 15.80
N LEU A 27 1.26 19.09 16.55
CA LEU A 27 0.12 19.40 17.40
C LEU A 27 0.50 20.30 18.58
N THR A 28 1.69 20.09 19.14
CA THR A 28 2.15 20.82 20.34
C THR A 28 2.95 22.07 20.02
N ASP A 29 3.47 22.22 18.80
CA ASP A 29 4.16 23.45 18.39
C ASP A 29 3.12 24.57 18.15
N PRO A 30 3.15 25.68 18.91
CA PRO A 30 2.17 26.76 18.78
C PRO A 30 2.37 27.60 17.50
N ILE A 31 3.54 27.53 16.86
CA ILE A 31 3.92 28.39 15.75
C ILE A 31 4.00 27.60 14.44
N ARG A 32 4.69 26.45 14.43
CA ARG A 32 5.11 25.76 13.19
C ARG A 32 4.37 24.46 12.88
N GLY A 33 3.31 24.14 13.63
CA GLY A 33 2.50 22.96 13.33
C GLY A 33 1.83 23.05 11.96
N CYS A 34 1.95 22.00 11.16
CA CYS A 34 1.41 21.99 9.81
C CYS A 34 -0.13 21.91 9.80
N TYR A 35 -0.74 22.41 8.73
CA TYR A 35 -2.19 22.36 8.51
C TYR A 35 -2.73 20.94 8.60
N CYS A 36 -2.12 19.99 7.88
CA CYS A 36 -2.54 18.58 7.86
C CYS A 36 -2.65 17.97 9.26
N CYS A 37 -1.66 18.17 10.14
CA CYS A 37 -1.75 17.70 11.52
C CYS A 37 -2.81 18.44 12.33
N ARG A 38 -2.78 19.78 12.30
CA ARG A 38 -3.67 20.61 13.14
C ARG A 38 -5.14 20.44 12.77
N SER A 39 -5.44 20.19 11.49
CA SER A 39 -6.81 19.98 11.02
C SER A 39 -7.45 18.74 11.65
N THR A 40 -6.66 17.74 12.09
CA THR A 40 -7.18 16.53 12.74
C THR A 40 -7.84 16.80 14.10
N LEU A 41 -7.59 17.96 14.70
CA LEU A 41 -8.21 18.42 15.94
C LEU A 41 -9.60 19.04 15.74
N THR A 42 -10.03 19.21 14.49
CA THR A 42 -11.35 19.75 14.15
C THR A 42 -12.39 18.64 13.98
N ASP A 43 -13.66 19.00 14.06
CA ASP A 43 -14.79 18.09 13.82
C ASP A 43 -15.15 17.96 12.32
N ASP A 44 -14.39 18.59 11.41
CA ASP A 44 -14.62 18.49 9.96
C ASP A 44 -14.30 17.07 9.45
N PRO A 45 -15.29 16.34 8.91
CA PRO A 45 -15.09 14.97 8.41
C PRO A 45 -14.01 14.85 7.32
N GLU A 46 -13.83 15.87 6.47
CA GLU A 46 -12.78 15.85 5.44
C GLU A 46 -11.39 16.04 6.07
N ALA A 47 -11.27 16.96 7.03
CA ALA A 47 -10.06 17.14 7.81
C ALA A 47 -9.67 15.90 8.64
N ARG A 48 -10.66 15.09 9.06
CA ARG A 48 -10.42 13.82 9.76
C ARG A 48 -9.74 12.76 8.89
N LYS A 49 -9.80 12.85 7.56
CA LYS A 49 -9.02 11.98 6.64
C LYS A 49 -7.50 12.20 6.73
N ASN A 50 -7.05 13.27 7.40
CA ASN A 50 -5.64 13.51 7.72
C ASN A 50 -5.16 12.70 8.94
N LEU A 51 -6.07 12.13 9.74
CA LEU A 51 -5.72 11.13 10.74
C LEU A 51 -5.40 9.83 9.98
N ARG A 52 -4.12 9.42 9.98
CA ARG A 52 -3.67 8.27 9.21
C ARG A 52 -2.85 7.34 10.10
N ARG A 53 -3.34 6.12 10.26
CA ARG A 53 -2.65 5.06 11.00
C ARG A 53 -1.58 4.41 10.14
N ASN A 54 -0.70 3.62 10.74
CA ASN A 54 0.30 2.83 10.01
C ASN A 54 -0.38 1.99 8.94
N THR A 55 0.20 2.03 7.73
CA THR A 55 -0.31 1.34 6.54
C THR A 55 -0.64 -0.12 6.86
N SER A 56 -1.89 -0.49 6.68
CA SER A 56 -2.42 -1.83 6.92
C SER A 56 -3.80 -1.97 6.29
N ALA A 57 -4.21 -3.20 5.99
CA ALA A 57 -5.49 -3.45 5.34
C ALA A 57 -6.11 -4.79 5.75
N VAL A 58 -7.42 -4.94 5.52
CA VAL A 58 -8.12 -6.23 5.61
C VAL A 58 -8.65 -6.59 4.24
N LEU A 59 -8.16 -7.70 3.68
CA LEU A 59 -8.76 -8.34 2.53
C LEU A 59 -9.92 -9.22 3.01
N ARG A 60 -11.14 -8.82 2.66
CA ARG A 60 -12.37 -9.58 2.92
C ARG A 60 -12.62 -10.51 1.74
N ILE A 61 -12.67 -11.80 2.04
CA ILE A 61 -12.75 -12.89 1.07
C ILE A 61 -14.10 -13.55 1.25
N PRO A 62 -15.07 -13.31 0.36
CA PRO A 62 -16.37 -13.94 0.52
C PRO A 62 -16.29 -15.43 0.22
N ASP A 63 -17.08 -16.20 0.93
CA ASP A 63 -17.10 -17.64 0.76
C ASP A 63 -17.84 -18.02 -0.53
N LYS A 64 -17.22 -18.86 -1.36
CA LYS A 64 -17.78 -19.28 -2.66
C LYS A 64 -19.06 -20.11 -2.53
N GLN A 65 -19.33 -20.68 -1.36
CA GLN A 65 -20.51 -21.51 -1.06
C GLN A 65 -21.54 -20.76 -0.22
N GLY A 66 -21.39 -19.44 -0.05
CA GLY A 66 -22.33 -18.61 0.74
C GLY A 66 -22.11 -18.67 2.25
N GLY A 67 -20.97 -19.20 2.71
CA GLY A 67 -20.56 -19.14 4.11
C GLY A 67 -20.11 -17.75 4.58
N ARG A 68 -19.51 -17.69 5.77
CA ARG A 68 -18.99 -16.46 6.37
C ARG A 68 -17.86 -15.87 5.52
N THR A 69 -17.90 -14.56 5.28
CA THR A 69 -16.77 -13.82 4.71
C THR A 69 -15.56 -13.88 5.65
N LYS A 70 -14.40 -14.27 5.10
CA LYS A 70 -13.16 -14.40 5.85
C LYS A 70 -12.35 -13.11 5.79
N SER A 71 -11.57 -12.84 6.83
CA SER A 71 -10.75 -11.62 6.94
C SER A 71 -9.27 -11.97 6.98
N LEU A 72 -8.53 -11.59 5.94
CA LEU A 72 -7.07 -11.60 5.89
C LEU A 72 -6.55 -10.21 6.27
N LEU A 73 -5.95 -10.08 7.45
CA LEU A 73 -5.25 -8.87 7.87
C LEU A 73 -3.89 -8.81 7.18
N ILE A 74 -3.52 -7.64 6.65
CA ILE A 74 -2.21 -7.33 6.09
C ILE A 74 -1.57 -6.30 7.02
N ASP A 75 -0.48 -6.72 7.65
CA ASP A 75 0.26 -6.02 8.71
C ASP A 75 -0.54 -5.69 9.97
N CYS A 76 0.17 -5.64 11.09
CA CYS A 76 -0.36 -5.39 12.43
C CYS A 76 0.59 -4.43 13.19
N GLY A 77 0.62 -3.18 12.74
CA GLY A 77 1.46 -2.12 13.32
C GLY A 77 1.01 -1.60 14.69
N LYS A 78 1.82 -0.73 15.31
CA LYS A 78 1.51 -0.10 16.62
C LYS A 78 0.19 0.69 16.67
N THR A 79 -0.35 1.12 15.53
CA THR A 79 -1.66 1.80 15.49
C THR A 79 -2.83 0.85 15.22
N PHE A 80 -2.58 -0.46 15.04
CA PHE A 80 -3.59 -1.48 14.72
C PHE A 80 -4.75 -1.47 15.71
N PHE A 81 -4.47 -1.49 17.02
CA PHE A 81 -5.53 -1.54 18.03
C PHE A 81 -6.51 -0.37 17.89
N SER A 82 -5.99 0.84 17.66
CA SER A 82 -6.83 2.03 17.42
C SER A 82 -7.62 1.96 16.10
N ALA A 83 -7.05 1.33 15.06
CA ALA A 83 -7.75 1.08 13.80
C ALA A 83 -8.88 0.07 14.03
N ALA A 84 -8.61 -0.96 14.81
CA ALA A 84 -9.54 -2.03 15.08
C ALA A 84 -10.73 -1.54 15.91
N LEU A 85 -10.49 -0.80 17.00
CA LEU A 85 -11.55 -0.18 17.79
C LEU A 85 -12.50 0.68 16.93
N GLU A 86 -11.96 1.38 15.93
CA GLU A 86 -12.77 2.20 15.05
C GLU A 86 -13.49 1.39 13.97
N HIS A 87 -12.76 0.58 13.21
CA HIS A 87 -13.23 0.03 11.94
C HIS A 87 -13.82 -1.39 12.07
N TRP A 88 -13.39 -2.23 13.03
CA TRP A 88 -13.99 -3.56 13.20
C TRP A 88 -15.50 -3.50 13.43
N PRO A 89 -16.01 -2.75 14.43
CA PRO A 89 -17.44 -2.69 14.69
C PRO A 89 -18.20 -2.03 13.54
N LYS A 90 -17.65 -0.96 12.93
CA LYS A 90 -18.29 -0.25 11.81
C LYS A 90 -18.42 -1.10 10.55
N LYS A 91 -17.45 -1.99 10.29
CA LYS A 91 -17.39 -2.81 9.07
C LYS A 91 -17.85 -4.26 9.31
N GLY A 92 -18.35 -4.57 10.50
CA GLY A 92 -18.87 -5.91 10.85
C GLY A 92 -17.79 -7.00 10.86
N LEU A 93 -16.54 -6.64 11.16
CA LEU A 93 -15.44 -7.59 11.31
C LEU A 93 -15.47 -8.19 12.71
N ARG A 94 -15.08 -9.47 12.82
CA ARG A 94 -14.99 -10.16 14.11
C ARG A 94 -13.73 -10.98 14.23
N GLU A 95 -13.59 -12.02 13.41
CA GLU A 95 -12.41 -12.90 13.40
C GLU A 95 -11.31 -12.36 12.48
N ILE A 96 -10.05 -12.71 12.80
CA ILE A 96 -8.88 -12.57 11.94
C ILE A 96 -8.54 -13.99 11.48
N ASP A 97 -9.02 -14.36 10.29
CA ASP A 97 -8.86 -15.71 9.76
C ASP A 97 -7.40 -16.01 9.36
N ALA A 98 -6.67 -14.97 8.99
CA ALA A 98 -5.22 -15.00 8.81
C ALA A 98 -4.64 -13.58 8.95
N LEU A 99 -3.38 -13.50 9.38
CA LEU A 99 -2.55 -12.30 9.30
C LEU A 99 -1.38 -12.59 8.35
N LEU A 100 -1.13 -11.69 7.41
CA LEU A 100 0.01 -11.70 6.50
C LEU A 100 0.89 -10.50 6.81
N ILE A 101 2.18 -10.74 7.07
CA ILE A 101 3.15 -9.70 7.42
C ILE A 101 4.06 -9.42 6.23
N THR A 102 4.21 -8.14 5.87
CA THR A 102 5.05 -7.67 4.76
C THR A 102 6.53 -7.69 5.14
N HIS A 103 6.89 -7.19 6.33
CA HIS A 103 8.25 -7.06 6.84
C HIS A 103 8.28 -6.79 8.36
N ALA A 104 9.47 -6.77 8.95
CA ALA A 104 9.66 -6.69 10.41
C ALA A 104 9.89 -5.26 10.97
N HIS A 105 9.38 -4.21 10.33
CA HIS A 105 9.42 -2.87 10.94
C HIS A 105 8.31 -2.66 11.96
N ALA A 106 8.54 -1.72 12.87
CA ALA A 106 7.67 -1.46 14.01
C ALA A 106 6.21 -1.13 13.63
N ASP A 107 6.04 -0.39 12.55
CA ASP A 107 4.77 -0.03 11.95
C ASP A 107 4.06 -1.19 11.21
N ALA A 108 4.72 -2.33 11.03
CA ALA A 108 4.11 -3.55 10.52
C ALA A 108 3.84 -4.62 11.60
N ILE A 109 4.58 -4.62 12.72
CA ILE A 109 4.52 -5.73 13.71
C ILE A 109 4.21 -5.35 15.17
N LEU A 110 4.27 -4.08 15.58
CA LEU A 110 4.14 -3.74 17.01
C LEU A 110 2.72 -3.88 17.58
N GLY A 111 1.71 -4.09 16.74
CA GLY A 111 0.34 -4.39 17.17
C GLY A 111 0.10 -5.88 17.45
N LEU A 112 1.10 -6.75 17.22
CA LEU A 112 0.95 -8.19 17.44
C LEU A 112 0.53 -8.52 18.88
N ASP A 113 1.04 -7.79 19.87
CA ASP A 113 0.64 -8.02 21.27
C ASP A 113 -0.85 -7.74 21.52
N ASP A 114 -1.44 -6.77 20.80
CA ASP A 114 -2.85 -6.41 20.92
C ASP A 114 -3.79 -7.53 20.43
N LEU A 115 -3.28 -8.47 19.63
CA LEU A 115 -4.04 -9.63 19.14
C LEU A 115 -4.45 -10.60 20.26
N ARG A 116 -3.98 -10.40 21.50
CA ARG A 116 -4.56 -11.04 22.69
C ARG A 116 -6.07 -10.76 22.79
N GLY A 117 -6.54 -9.59 22.35
CA GLY A 117 -7.97 -9.26 22.32
C GLY A 117 -8.83 -10.22 21.50
N TRP A 118 -8.23 -10.94 20.55
CA TRP A 118 -8.90 -11.95 19.72
C TRP A 118 -8.79 -13.36 20.28
N THR A 119 -7.65 -13.69 20.89
CA THR A 119 -7.32 -15.07 21.25
C THR A 119 -7.53 -15.39 22.72
N LEU A 120 -7.64 -14.36 23.56
CA LEU A 120 -7.77 -14.51 24.99
C LEU A 120 -8.99 -15.36 25.36
N ARG A 121 -8.71 -16.50 26.02
CA ARG A 121 -9.69 -17.51 26.48
C ARG A 121 -10.56 -18.06 25.35
N GLY A 122 -10.16 -17.88 24.09
CA GLY A 122 -10.94 -18.31 22.93
C GLY A 122 -12.25 -17.55 22.73
N HIS A 123 -12.41 -16.33 23.26
CA HIS A 123 -13.68 -15.59 23.20
C HIS A 123 -14.08 -15.15 21.78
N ILE A 124 -13.11 -14.84 20.91
CA ILE A 124 -13.35 -14.60 19.48
C ILE A 124 -12.86 -15.80 18.69
N GLN A 125 -11.60 -16.21 18.89
CA GLN A 125 -10.99 -17.35 18.22
C GLN A 125 -9.91 -18.01 19.08
N LYS A 126 -9.54 -19.25 18.77
CA LYS A 126 -8.53 -20.00 19.56
C LYS A 126 -7.09 -19.55 19.29
N SER A 127 -6.79 -19.23 18.04
CA SER A 127 -5.48 -18.87 17.53
C SER A 127 -5.63 -17.99 16.28
N ILE A 128 -4.58 -17.28 15.92
CA ILE A 128 -4.48 -16.55 14.63
C ILE A 128 -3.34 -17.19 13.81
N PRO A 129 -3.60 -17.70 12.61
CA PRO A 129 -2.56 -18.07 11.65
C PRO A 129 -1.81 -16.83 11.16
N ILE A 130 -0.49 -16.81 11.34
CA ILE A 130 0.38 -15.71 10.89
C ILE A 130 1.30 -16.19 9.78
N TYR A 131 1.18 -15.60 8.61
CA TYR A 131 2.00 -15.86 7.43
C TYR A 131 3.10 -14.81 7.34
N CYS A 132 4.35 -15.25 7.28
CA CYS A 132 5.52 -14.40 7.10
C CYS A 132 6.69 -15.24 6.54
N THR A 133 7.76 -14.56 6.13
CA THR A 133 9.03 -15.22 5.76
C THR A 133 9.81 -15.63 7.00
N GLN A 134 10.80 -16.53 6.82
CA GLN A 134 11.67 -16.94 7.92
C GLN A 134 12.42 -15.75 8.53
N ASP A 135 12.95 -14.85 7.70
CA ASP A 135 13.67 -13.65 8.16
C ASP A 135 12.77 -12.75 9.02
N THR A 136 11.51 -12.57 8.60
CA THR A 136 10.54 -11.76 9.35
C THR A 136 10.20 -12.42 10.69
N TYR A 137 9.99 -13.73 10.72
CA TYR A 137 9.76 -14.48 11.95
C TYR A 137 10.96 -14.37 12.91
N ASP A 138 12.19 -14.49 12.40
CA ASP A 138 13.40 -14.42 13.22
C ASP A 138 13.55 -13.04 13.87
N GLU A 139 13.25 -11.96 13.14
CA GLU A 139 13.24 -10.60 13.71
C GLU A 139 12.15 -10.42 14.75
N ILE A 140 10.94 -10.94 14.51
CA ILE A 140 9.85 -10.92 15.50
C ILE A 140 10.24 -11.71 16.75
N ALA A 141 10.83 -12.90 16.60
CA ALA A 141 11.25 -13.76 17.71
C ALA A 141 12.38 -13.15 18.54
N LYS A 142 13.25 -12.32 17.92
CA LYS A 142 14.25 -11.52 18.63
C LYS A 142 13.60 -10.38 19.43
N CYS A 143 12.67 -9.65 18.81
CA CYS A 143 12.01 -8.50 19.44
C CYS A 143 11.03 -8.91 20.55
N PHE A 144 10.25 -9.97 20.31
CA PHE A 144 9.18 -10.46 21.18
C PHE A 144 9.28 -11.97 21.40
N PRO A 145 10.28 -12.45 22.17
CA PRO A 145 10.51 -13.88 22.35
C PRO A 145 9.27 -14.66 22.84
N TYR A 146 8.41 -14.02 23.64
CA TYR A 146 7.20 -14.63 24.18
C TYR A 146 6.05 -14.78 23.17
N LEU A 147 6.05 -14.01 22.06
CA LEU A 147 5.09 -14.16 20.96
C LEU A 147 5.49 -15.32 20.03
N ALA A 148 6.79 -15.59 19.92
CA ALA A 148 7.31 -16.72 19.17
C ALA A 148 7.23 -18.03 19.97
N ASP A 149 7.48 -17.98 21.28
CA ASP A 149 7.47 -19.12 22.19
C ASP A 149 6.87 -18.72 23.55
N VAL A 150 5.65 -19.23 23.83
CA VAL A 150 4.92 -18.96 25.07
C VAL A 150 5.71 -19.40 26.32
N GLY A 151 6.62 -20.37 26.19
CA GLY A 151 7.52 -20.79 27.27
C GLY A 151 8.49 -19.70 27.74
N LYS A 152 8.65 -18.62 26.98
CA LYS A 152 9.48 -17.46 27.32
C LYS A 152 8.68 -16.33 28.00
N ALA A 153 7.39 -16.52 28.24
CA ALA A 153 6.60 -15.58 29.03
C ALA A 153 7.02 -15.61 30.51
N THR A 154 7.15 -14.43 31.14
CA THR A 154 7.68 -14.29 32.51
C THR A 154 6.59 -14.24 33.59
N GLY A 155 5.32 -14.50 33.26
CA GLY A 155 4.19 -14.50 34.21
C GLY A 155 2.94 -15.17 33.67
N GLY A 156 1.88 -15.23 34.49
CA GLY A 156 0.57 -15.82 34.13
C GLY A 156 -0.29 -14.95 33.20
N GLY A 157 0.34 -14.08 32.41
CA GLY A 157 -0.33 -13.12 31.55
C GLY A 157 -0.95 -13.75 30.30
N ASP A 158 -1.93 -13.04 29.75
CA ASP A 158 -2.83 -13.47 28.68
C ASP A 158 -2.18 -13.37 27.26
N VAL A 159 -1.09 -14.10 27.00
CA VAL A 159 -0.31 -14.04 25.74
C VAL A 159 -1.17 -14.37 24.51
N PRO A 160 -1.04 -13.65 23.38
CA PRO A 160 -1.69 -14.01 22.13
C PRO A 160 -1.37 -15.43 21.68
N ALA A 161 -2.36 -16.15 21.15
CA ALA A 161 -2.16 -17.50 20.60
C ALA A 161 -1.95 -17.44 19.08
N PHE A 162 -0.76 -17.78 18.62
CA PHE A 162 -0.39 -17.74 17.20
C PHE A 162 -0.06 -19.10 16.62
N GLU A 163 -0.40 -19.27 15.34
CA GLU A 163 0.07 -20.37 14.50
C GLU A 163 0.96 -19.81 13.39
N TRP A 164 2.27 -19.92 13.56
CA TRP A 164 3.23 -19.44 12.57
C TRP A 164 3.24 -20.31 11.31
N ARG A 165 2.99 -19.69 10.16
CA ARG A 165 2.97 -20.28 8.82
C ARG A 165 4.07 -19.65 7.98
N ILE A 166 5.29 -20.17 8.14
CA ILE A 166 6.45 -19.68 7.40
C ILE A 166 6.35 -20.11 5.94
N PHE A 167 6.43 -19.16 5.00
CA PHE A 167 6.39 -19.45 3.57
C PHE A 167 7.67 -19.02 2.85
N ASP A 168 7.95 -19.69 1.73
CA ASP A 168 9.00 -19.29 0.80
C ASP A 168 8.48 -18.20 -0.14
N GLN A 169 9.07 -17.01 -0.06
CA GLN A 169 8.69 -15.86 -0.90
C GLN A 169 8.91 -16.07 -2.40
N SER A 170 9.64 -17.12 -2.81
CA SER A 170 9.82 -17.47 -4.23
C SER A 170 8.60 -18.17 -4.85
N GLN A 171 7.66 -18.62 -4.02
CA GLN A 171 6.49 -19.38 -4.45
C GLN A 171 5.19 -18.69 -4.03
N PRO A 172 4.10 -18.85 -4.81
CA PRO A 172 2.78 -18.45 -4.37
C PRO A 172 2.33 -19.26 -3.14
N VAL A 173 1.47 -18.66 -2.33
CA VAL A 173 0.82 -19.28 -1.18
C VAL A 173 -0.69 -19.10 -1.27
N ASP A 174 -1.45 -20.18 -1.05
CA ASP A 174 -2.91 -20.11 -0.96
C ASP A 174 -3.33 -19.78 0.47
N ILE A 175 -3.91 -18.59 0.66
CA ILE A 175 -4.39 -18.12 1.96
C ILE A 175 -5.89 -17.94 1.89
N LEU A 176 -6.63 -18.74 2.66
CA LEU A 176 -8.09 -18.69 2.73
C LEU A 176 -8.81 -18.87 1.38
N GLY A 177 -8.14 -19.52 0.42
CA GLY A 177 -8.65 -19.74 -0.95
C GLY A 177 -8.36 -18.61 -1.94
N VAL A 178 -7.56 -17.62 -1.54
CA VAL A 178 -6.97 -16.60 -2.41
C VAL A 178 -5.55 -17.00 -2.77
N HIS A 179 -5.24 -16.91 -4.06
CA HIS A 179 -3.89 -17.10 -4.56
C HIS A 179 -3.07 -15.84 -4.26
N VAL A 180 -2.12 -15.93 -3.33
CA VAL A 180 -1.26 -14.81 -2.93
C VAL A 180 0.13 -15.02 -3.50
N LEU A 181 0.55 -14.13 -4.39
CA LEU A 181 1.90 -14.13 -4.93
C LEU A 181 2.74 -13.06 -4.22
N PRO A 182 3.80 -13.44 -3.48
CA PRO A 182 4.74 -12.49 -2.89
C PRO A 182 5.52 -11.74 -3.98
N LEU A 183 5.75 -10.45 -3.76
CA LEU A 183 6.51 -9.56 -4.62
C LEU A 183 7.65 -8.92 -3.79
N PRO A 184 8.85 -9.53 -3.73
CA PRO A 184 9.96 -8.97 -2.95
C PRO A 184 10.46 -7.65 -3.54
N VAL A 185 10.16 -6.53 -2.89
CA VAL A 185 10.54 -5.18 -3.32
C VAL A 185 11.60 -4.59 -2.41
N HIS A 186 12.36 -3.61 -2.90
CA HIS A 186 13.32 -2.91 -2.05
C HIS A 186 12.60 -1.85 -1.22
N HIS A 187 12.89 -1.79 0.06
CA HIS A 187 12.44 -0.77 1.01
C HIS A 187 13.66 -0.11 1.67
N GLY A 188 14.46 0.58 0.84
CA GLY A 188 15.69 1.24 1.24
C GLY A 188 16.88 0.29 1.32
N LYS A 189 17.79 0.56 2.27
CA LYS A 189 19.05 -0.16 2.40
C LYS A 189 19.38 -0.48 3.85
N ILE A 190 20.00 -1.63 4.04
CA ILE A 190 20.71 -1.99 5.27
C ILE A 190 22.03 -1.22 5.25
N PHE A 191 22.25 -0.41 6.30
CA PHE A 191 23.49 0.38 6.48
C PHE A 191 24.67 -0.48 6.98
N SER A 192 24.80 -1.72 6.48
CA SER A 192 25.94 -2.60 6.71
C SER A 192 27.10 -2.27 5.75
N THR A 193 28.27 -2.90 5.96
CA THR A 193 29.40 -2.83 5.02
C THR A 193 29.75 -4.23 4.52
N PRO A 194 29.55 -4.54 3.22
CA PRO A 194 28.91 -3.69 2.20
C PRO A 194 27.42 -3.46 2.48
N GLY A 195 26.87 -2.35 1.97
CA GLY A 195 25.44 -2.07 2.07
C GLY A 195 24.64 -3.05 1.22
N ALA A 196 23.44 -3.40 1.68
CA ALA A 196 22.53 -4.29 0.97
C ALA A 196 21.14 -3.64 0.85
N ALA A 197 20.32 -4.06 -0.10
CA ALA A 197 18.91 -3.67 -0.13
C ALA A 197 18.21 -4.25 1.10
N TYR A 198 17.34 -3.46 1.72
CA TYR A 198 16.38 -4.00 2.68
C TYR A 198 15.14 -4.39 1.91
N TYR A 199 14.56 -5.56 2.18
CA TYR A 199 13.41 -6.07 1.45
C TYR A 199 12.12 -5.92 2.25
N CYS A 200 11.07 -5.55 1.54
CA CYS A 200 9.68 -5.65 2.00
C CYS A 200 8.92 -6.52 1.00
N LEU A 201 7.90 -7.26 1.46
CA LEU A 201 7.01 -7.97 0.56
C LEU A 201 5.83 -7.10 0.14
N GLY A 202 5.70 -6.89 -1.16
CA GLY A 202 4.41 -6.66 -1.78
C GLY A 202 3.64 -7.95 -2.01
N PHE A 203 2.37 -7.85 -2.38
CA PHE A 203 1.52 -9.02 -2.67
C PHE A 203 0.61 -8.78 -3.86
N LEU A 204 0.47 -9.80 -4.70
CA LEU A 204 -0.54 -9.85 -5.76
C LEU A 204 -1.60 -10.90 -5.39
N PHE A 205 -2.82 -10.43 -5.06
CA PHE A 205 -3.96 -11.25 -4.67
C PHE A 205 -4.82 -11.59 -5.89
N ASP A 206 -5.00 -12.88 -6.16
CA ASP A 206 -5.81 -13.44 -7.26
C ASP A 206 -5.48 -12.85 -8.65
N ARG A 207 -4.29 -12.27 -8.82
CA ARG A 207 -3.88 -11.49 -10.01
C ARG A 207 -4.82 -10.32 -10.32
N LYS A 208 -5.47 -9.78 -9.30
CA LYS A 208 -6.42 -8.65 -9.40
C LYS A 208 -6.00 -7.44 -8.58
N ILE A 209 -5.46 -7.66 -7.39
CA ILE A 209 -5.07 -6.59 -6.45
C ILE A 209 -3.57 -6.69 -6.21
N ALA A 210 -2.82 -5.67 -6.60
CA ALA A 210 -1.42 -5.51 -6.21
C ALA A 210 -1.34 -4.57 -4.98
N TYR A 211 -0.61 -4.97 -3.95
CA TYR A 211 -0.42 -4.21 -2.72
C TYR A 211 1.08 -4.05 -2.44
N LEU A 212 1.58 -2.81 -2.54
CA LEU A 212 2.99 -2.43 -2.36
C LEU A 212 3.06 -1.27 -1.35
N SER A 213 3.06 -1.53 -0.04
CA SER A 213 2.94 -0.47 0.98
C SER A 213 4.22 0.30 1.29
N ASP A 214 5.37 -0.36 1.18
CA ASP A 214 6.68 0.18 1.56
C ASP A 214 7.70 -0.19 0.48
N VAL A 215 7.90 0.72 -0.48
CA VAL A 215 8.71 0.40 -1.67
C VAL A 215 9.49 1.61 -2.15
N SER A 216 10.77 1.39 -2.40
CA SER A 216 11.74 2.33 -3.00
C SER A 216 12.18 1.89 -4.39
N LEU A 217 12.05 0.61 -4.72
CA LEU A 217 12.31 0.06 -6.04
C LEU A 217 11.57 -1.27 -6.19
N VAL A 218 10.93 -1.47 -7.34
CA VAL A 218 10.46 -2.79 -7.79
C VAL A 218 11.57 -3.41 -8.65
N PRO A 219 12.24 -4.48 -8.20
CA PRO A 219 13.31 -5.14 -8.96
C PRO A 219 12.82 -5.72 -10.30
N GLU A 220 13.71 -5.89 -11.28
CA GLU A 220 13.33 -6.38 -12.62
C GLU A 220 12.81 -7.81 -12.60
N GLU A 221 13.33 -8.65 -11.71
CA GLU A 221 12.81 -10.00 -11.46
C GLU A 221 11.34 -10.01 -10.99
N VAL A 222 10.91 -8.97 -10.28
CA VAL A 222 9.49 -8.81 -9.89
C VAL A 222 8.66 -8.37 -11.09
N TRP A 223 9.20 -7.53 -11.97
CA TRP A 223 8.55 -7.18 -13.23
C TRP A 223 8.38 -8.39 -14.14
N GLU A 224 9.40 -9.23 -14.30
CA GLU A 224 9.33 -10.50 -15.04
C GLU A 224 8.26 -11.44 -14.46
N LEU A 225 8.17 -11.50 -13.13
CA LEU A 225 7.12 -12.25 -12.44
C LEU A 225 5.72 -11.69 -12.73
N LEU A 226 5.54 -10.37 -12.66
CA LEU A 226 4.27 -9.71 -12.98
C LEU A 226 3.88 -9.92 -14.45
N GLU A 227 4.83 -9.87 -15.38
CA GLU A 227 4.59 -10.17 -16.80
C GLU A 227 4.18 -11.61 -17.03
N ARG A 228 4.66 -12.56 -16.21
CA ARG A 228 4.24 -13.96 -16.28
C ARG A 228 2.79 -14.15 -15.81
N GLU A 229 2.36 -13.40 -14.80
CA GLU A 229 1.05 -13.59 -14.17
C GLU A 229 -0.07 -12.69 -14.73
N CYS A 230 0.27 -11.50 -15.19
CA CYS A 230 -0.67 -10.47 -15.61
C CYS A 230 -0.38 -9.95 -17.02
N THR A 231 -1.39 -9.33 -17.64
CA THR A 231 -1.21 -8.55 -18.86
C THR A 231 -0.69 -7.17 -18.48
N LEU A 232 0.58 -6.88 -18.81
CA LEU A 232 1.15 -5.54 -18.72
C LEU A 232 1.08 -4.82 -20.08
N PRO A 233 1.06 -3.46 -20.11
CA PRO A 233 1.07 -2.68 -21.34
C PRO A 233 2.25 -3.01 -22.26
N GLU A 234 2.01 -3.03 -23.57
CA GLU A 234 3.00 -3.47 -24.57
C GLU A 234 4.27 -2.62 -24.60
N GLU A 235 4.14 -1.32 -24.32
CA GLU A 235 5.23 -0.35 -24.34
C GLU A 235 6.38 -0.67 -23.37
N TRP A 236 6.11 -1.50 -22.35
CA TRP A 236 7.07 -1.89 -21.31
C TRP A 236 7.58 -3.33 -21.43
N ARG A 237 7.09 -4.11 -22.40
CA ARG A 237 7.58 -5.47 -22.63
C ARG A 237 8.96 -5.43 -23.27
N PRO A 238 9.89 -6.33 -22.93
CA PRO A 238 11.16 -6.43 -23.64
C PRO A 238 10.92 -6.58 -25.14
N LYS A 239 11.49 -5.68 -25.95
CA LYS A 239 11.53 -5.86 -27.41
C LYS A 239 12.43 -7.06 -27.67
N LYS A 240 11.85 -8.25 -27.81
CA LYS A 240 12.61 -9.42 -28.25
C LYS A 240 13.08 -9.16 -29.68
N GLU A 241 14.34 -8.78 -29.84
CA GLU A 241 14.99 -8.81 -31.15
C GLU A 241 14.97 -10.26 -31.65
N GLY A 242 14.25 -10.49 -32.76
CA GLY A 242 14.27 -11.78 -33.45
C GLY A 242 13.11 -12.75 -33.15
N GLU A 243 11.93 -12.30 -32.71
CA GLU A 243 10.72 -13.13 -32.88
C GLU A 243 10.38 -13.25 -34.37
N VAL A 244 11.03 -14.23 -35.02
CA VAL A 244 10.60 -14.81 -36.28
C VAL A 244 9.19 -15.33 -36.04
N LYS A 245 8.20 -14.76 -36.74
CA LYS A 245 6.88 -15.37 -36.87
C LYS A 245 7.04 -16.74 -37.52
N GLN A 246 7.31 -17.78 -36.72
CA GLN A 246 7.15 -19.13 -37.18
C GLN A 246 5.65 -19.37 -37.35
N VAL A 247 5.20 -19.35 -38.60
CA VAL A 247 3.91 -19.88 -39.00
C VAL A 247 4.00 -21.40 -38.83
N VAL A 248 3.70 -21.88 -37.63
CA VAL A 248 3.53 -23.32 -37.40
C VAL A 248 2.15 -23.68 -37.93
N ASN A 249 2.10 -24.18 -39.16
CA ASN A 249 0.91 -24.82 -39.71
C ASN A 249 0.67 -26.13 -38.95
N GLY A 250 -0.41 -26.18 -38.18
CA GLY A 250 -1.10 -27.40 -37.82
C GLY A 250 -0.53 -28.19 -36.64
N VAL A 251 -0.90 -27.79 -35.42
CA VAL A 251 -1.27 -28.72 -34.33
C VAL A 251 -2.34 -28.01 -33.48
N ASN A 252 -3.43 -28.71 -33.13
CA ASN A 252 -4.58 -28.21 -32.37
C ASN A 252 -4.20 -27.20 -31.28
N GLY A 253 -4.55 -25.94 -31.51
CA GLY A 253 -4.26 -24.83 -30.60
C GLY A 253 -5.01 -24.98 -29.29
N LEU A 254 -4.28 -25.25 -28.21
CA LEU A 254 -4.73 -24.88 -26.87
C LEU A 254 -4.90 -23.36 -26.88
N ALA A 255 -6.12 -22.87 -26.69
CA ALA A 255 -6.40 -21.45 -26.58
C ALA A 255 -5.52 -20.87 -25.46
N VAL A 256 -4.58 -19.99 -25.82
CA VAL A 256 -3.79 -19.25 -24.84
C VAL A 256 -4.77 -18.36 -24.10
N LYS A 257 -5.10 -18.72 -22.85
CA LYS A 257 -5.99 -17.92 -22.02
C LYS A 257 -5.32 -16.58 -21.76
N GLU A 258 -5.96 -15.47 -22.12
CA GLU A 258 -5.45 -14.13 -21.87
C GLU A 258 -5.18 -13.93 -20.37
N LYS A 259 -4.04 -13.32 -20.04
CA LYS A 259 -3.67 -13.02 -18.65
C LYS A 259 -4.54 -11.87 -18.12
N PRO A 260 -4.92 -11.89 -16.84
CA PRO A 260 -5.74 -10.81 -16.27
C PRO A 260 -4.96 -9.48 -16.22
N VAL A 261 -5.68 -8.37 -16.29
CA VAL A 261 -5.15 -7.03 -16.01
C VAL A 261 -5.25 -6.78 -14.50
N ILE A 262 -4.25 -6.09 -13.93
CA ILE A 262 -4.30 -5.66 -12.53
C ILE A 262 -5.44 -4.66 -12.39
N GLN A 263 -6.42 -4.99 -11.55
CA GLN A 263 -7.61 -4.17 -11.41
C GLN A 263 -7.36 -3.02 -10.42
N ALA A 264 -6.84 -3.33 -9.24
CA ALA A 264 -6.50 -2.35 -8.22
C ALA A 264 -5.02 -2.43 -7.85
N LEU A 265 -4.34 -1.29 -7.83
CA LEU A 265 -3.01 -1.14 -7.28
C LEU A 265 -3.07 -0.26 -6.03
N ILE A 266 -2.58 -0.77 -4.90
CA ILE A 266 -2.32 0.00 -3.69
C ILE A 266 -0.80 0.16 -3.64
N VAL A 267 -0.31 1.40 -3.66
CA VAL A 267 1.12 1.67 -3.83
C VAL A 267 1.62 2.80 -2.93
N ASP A 268 2.80 2.60 -2.36
CA ASP A 268 3.55 3.58 -1.59
C ASP A 268 3.75 4.89 -2.37
N CYS A 269 3.56 6.00 -1.67
CA CYS A 269 3.83 7.35 -2.12
C CYS A 269 3.98 8.24 -0.88
N LEU A 270 5.19 8.28 -0.34
CA LEU A 270 5.47 9.03 0.89
C LEU A 270 5.18 10.53 0.75
N ARG A 271 5.61 11.09 -0.40
CA ARG A 271 5.58 12.52 -0.74
C ARG A 271 5.81 12.71 -2.25
N ILE A 272 5.84 13.95 -2.74
CA ILE A 272 6.12 14.22 -4.16
C ILE A 272 7.53 13.75 -4.55
N GLU A 273 8.52 14.14 -3.76
CA GLU A 273 9.93 13.83 -4.01
C GLU A 273 10.28 12.39 -3.62
N THR A 274 11.24 11.80 -4.34
CA THR A 274 11.80 10.49 -3.99
C THR A 274 12.37 10.49 -2.57
N PHE A 275 12.32 9.35 -1.89
CA PHE A 275 12.92 9.17 -0.57
C PHE A 275 13.77 7.90 -0.53
N THR A 276 14.69 7.80 0.42
CA THR A 276 15.67 6.71 0.42
C THR A 276 15.07 5.32 0.57
N SER A 277 13.91 5.21 1.23
CA SER A 277 13.22 3.95 1.49
C SER A 277 11.81 3.87 0.94
N HIS A 278 11.32 4.94 0.30
CA HIS A 278 9.94 5.06 -0.17
C HIS A 278 9.87 5.76 -1.51
N PHE A 279 8.83 5.43 -2.27
CA PHE A 279 8.52 6.10 -3.52
C PHE A 279 8.12 7.55 -3.32
N GLY A 280 8.59 8.38 -4.24
CA GLY A 280 7.96 9.64 -4.57
C GLY A 280 6.78 9.45 -5.53
N LEU A 281 6.01 10.51 -5.76
CA LEU A 281 4.82 10.47 -6.61
C LEU A 281 5.13 10.01 -8.05
N GLY A 282 6.23 10.47 -8.64
CA GLY A 282 6.63 10.06 -10.00
C GLY A 282 6.87 8.55 -10.11
N GLU A 283 7.56 7.96 -9.13
CA GLU A 283 7.84 6.52 -9.06
C GLU A 283 6.56 5.69 -8.91
N ALA A 284 5.64 6.15 -8.06
CA ALA A 284 4.33 5.52 -7.86
C ALA A 284 3.48 5.54 -9.15
N ILE A 285 3.42 6.69 -9.85
CA ILE A 285 2.68 6.81 -11.12
C ILE A 285 3.32 6.00 -12.23
N GLY A 286 4.65 6.02 -12.36
CA GLY A 286 5.34 5.20 -13.35
C GLY A 286 5.15 3.70 -13.10
N THR A 287 5.16 3.28 -11.83
CA THR A 287 4.84 1.90 -11.44
C THR A 287 3.40 1.54 -11.83
N ALA A 288 2.43 2.40 -11.53
CA ALA A 288 1.03 2.21 -11.92
C ALA A 288 0.85 2.10 -13.44
N ARG A 289 1.57 2.93 -14.20
CA ARG A 289 1.60 2.87 -15.67
C ARG A 289 2.16 1.55 -16.16
N ARG A 290 3.33 1.15 -15.68
CA ARG A 290 3.98 -0.11 -16.07
C ARG A 290 3.14 -1.34 -15.71
N MET A 291 2.41 -1.28 -14.59
CA MET A 291 1.46 -2.33 -14.20
C MET A 291 0.18 -2.35 -15.05
N GLY A 292 -0.17 -1.25 -15.71
CA GLY A 292 -1.44 -1.11 -16.42
C GLY A 292 -2.65 -1.21 -15.50
N ALA A 293 -2.54 -0.75 -14.25
CA ALA A 293 -3.59 -0.88 -13.25
C ALA A 293 -4.83 -0.05 -13.62
N LEU A 294 -6.04 -0.62 -13.50
CA LEU A 294 -7.27 0.12 -13.81
C LEU A 294 -7.53 1.26 -12.82
N LYS A 295 -7.32 1.00 -11.53
CA LYS A 295 -7.37 2.01 -10.46
C LYS A 295 -6.16 1.92 -9.55
N THR A 296 -5.57 3.07 -9.26
CA THR A 296 -4.43 3.20 -8.34
C THR A 296 -4.80 3.99 -7.09
N TYR A 297 -4.44 3.46 -5.93
CA TYR A 297 -4.65 4.07 -4.62
C TYR A 297 -3.30 4.28 -3.95
N LEU A 298 -2.97 5.53 -3.67
CA LEU A 298 -1.70 5.91 -3.03
C LEU A 298 -1.80 5.75 -1.50
N VAL A 299 -0.75 5.25 -0.85
CA VAL A 299 -0.62 5.09 0.62
C VAL A 299 0.75 5.57 1.12
N GLY A 300 1.01 5.50 2.43
CA GLY A 300 2.32 5.83 3.00
C GLY A 300 2.51 7.33 3.29
N PHE A 301 1.43 8.13 3.31
CA PHE A 301 1.53 9.59 3.34
C PHE A 301 2.18 10.13 4.61
N GLY A 302 3.11 11.06 4.43
CA GLY A 302 3.62 11.93 5.48
C GLY A 302 2.65 13.05 5.88
N HIS A 303 3.01 13.79 6.92
CA HIS A 303 2.19 14.85 7.50
C HIS A 303 2.31 16.22 6.82
N GLU A 304 3.10 16.33 5.76
CA GLU A 304 3.42 17.60 5.11
C GLU A 304 2.28 18.16 4.24
N THR A 305 1.34 17.29 3.84
CA THR A 305 0.26 17.59 2.89
C THR A 305 -1.04 16.92 3.32
N SER A 306 -2.16 17.65 3.26
CA SER A 306 -3.48 17.11 3.59
C SER A 306 -4.01 16.17 2.51
N HIS A 307 -4.96 15.33 2.92
CA HIS A 307 -5.76 14.47 2.04
C HIS A 307 -6.45 15.28 0.94
N ALA A 308 -7.05 16.44 1.26
CA ALA A 308 -7.70 17.30 0.27
C ALA A 308 -6.72 17.79 -0.81
N CYS A 309 -5.51 18.17 -0.42
CA CYS A 309 -4.47 18.59 -1.35
C CYS A 309 -4.02 17.44 -2.27
N TRP A 310 -3.87 16.22 -1.73
CA TRP A 310 -3.62 15.01 -2.53
C TRP A 310 -4.77 14.68 -3.49
N VAL A 311 -6.02 14.82 -3.06
CA VAL A 311 -7.21 14.59 -3.91
C VAL A 311 -7.23 15.57 -5.07
N ASN A 312 -7.03 16.87 -4.82
CA ASN A 312 -7.00 17.87 -5.89
C ASN A 312 -5.89 17.60 -6.90
N THR A 313 -4.69 17.25 -6.42
CA THR A 313 -3.53 16.94 -7.25
C THR A 313 -3.77 15.72 -8.14
N THR A 314 -4.19 14.61 -7.54
CA THR A 314 -4.45 13.37 -8.28
C THR A 314 -5.66 13.49 -9.21
N SER A 315 -6.66 14.30 -8.84
CA SER A 315 -7.79 14.63 -9.72
C SER A 315 -7.37 15.44 -10.93
N ALA A 316 -6.55 16.48 -10.75
CA ALA A 316 -6.00 17.27 -11.85
C ALA A 316 -5.21 16.38 -12.82
N PHE A 317 -4.31 15.54 -12.30
CA PHE A 317 -3.55 14.58 -13.12
C PHE A 317 -4.47 13.62 -13.89
N SER A 318 -5.42 12.96 -13.22
CA SER A 318 -6.36 12.03 -13.89
C SER A 318 -7.24 12.71 -14.94
N SER A 319 -7.52 14.00 -14.80
CA SER A 319 -8.23 14.81 -15.80
C SER A 319 -7.33 15.29 -16.96
N GLY A 320 -6.04 14.94 -16.96
CA GLY A 320 -5.10 15.32 -18.01
C GLY A 320 -4.51 16.72 -17.85
N ALA A 321 -4.59 17.31 -16.65
CA ALA A 321 -3.86 18.55 -16.38
C ALA A 321 -2.35 18.32 -16.50
N VAL A 322 -1.66 19.38 -16.91
CA VAL A 322 -0.20 19.43 -17.04
C VAL A 322 0.34 20.55 -16.17
N SER A 323 1.61 20.49 -15.84
CA SER A 323 2.29 21.55 -15.12
C SER A 323 2.24 22.88 -15.91
N PHE A 324 2.21 23.99 -15.17
CA PHE A 324 2.30 25.33 -15.76
C PHE A 324 3.73 25.66 -16.20
N LEU A 325 4.72 25.16 -15.44
CA LEU A 325 6.13 25.35 -15.73
C LEU A 325 6.70 24.10 -16.40
N PRO A 326 7.35 24.22 -17.57
CA PRO A 326 7.90 23.08 -18.28
C PRO A 326 8.77 22.20 -17.37
N SER A 327 8.52 20.90 -17.38
CA SER A 327 9.44 19.91 -16.88
C SER A 327 10.57 19.69 -17.91
N ASP A 328 11.80 19.49 -17.44
CA ASP A 328 12.90 19.04 -18.28
C ASP A 328 13.02 17.51 -18.10
N PRO A 329 12.71 16.71 -19.13
CA PRO A 329 12.82 15.24 -19.07
C PRO A 329 14.23 14.73 -18.73
N ALA A 330 15.28 15.53 -19.00
CA ALA A 330 16.65 15.17 -18.70
C ALA A 330 17.06 15.50 -17.26
N VAL A 331 16.23 16.25 -16.53
CA VAL A 331 16.51 16.70 -15.17
C VAL A 331 15.41 16.17 -14.24
N ARG A 332 15.76 15.19 -13.41
CA ARG A 332 14.94 14.87 -12.23
C ARG A 332 14.76 16.15 -11.44
N LEU A 333 13.51 16.44 -11.01
CA LEU A 333 13.18 17.68 -10.30
C LEU A 333 14.31 18.08 -9.34
N PRO A 334 14.86 19.31 -9.45
CA PRO A 334 15.97 19.72 -8.62
C PRO A 334 15.55 19.64 -7.15
N ILE A 335 16.46 19.18 -6.29
CA ILE A 335 16.26 19.21 -4.83
C ILE A 335 15.86 20.63 -4.47
N VAL A 336 14.65 20.80 -3.96
CA VAL A 336 14.15 22.13 -3.63
C VAL A 336 14.99 22.69 -2.49
N PRO A 337 15.54 23.91 -2.63
CA PRO A 337 16.27 24.57 -1.56
C PRO A 337 15.44 24.57 -0.27
N ALA A 338 16.10 24.48 0.88
CA ALA A 338 15.42 24.30 2.16
C ALA A 338 14.36 25.39 2.43
N GLU A 339 14.63 26.61 2.00
CA GLU A 339 13.76 27.79 2.08
C GLU A 339 12.52 27.74 1.18
N GLU A 340 12.53 26.90 0.14
CA GLU A 340 11.42 26.75 -0.81
C GLU A 340 10.67 25.42 -0.68
N ARG A 341 11.03 24.56 0.28
CA ARG A 341 10.39 23.24 0.48
C ARG A 341 8.88 23.31 0.65
N TRP A 342 8.36 24.44 1.11
CA TRP A 342 6.93 24.68 1.18
C TRP A 342 6.21 24.49 -0.16
N LYS A 343 6.86 24.70 -1.30
CA LYS A 343 6.27 24.47 -2.64
C LYS A 343 5.87 23.02 -2.85
N VAL A 344 6.65 22.09 -2.30
CA VAL A 344 6.47 20.64 -2.50
C VAL A 344 5.64 19.99 -1.40
N SER A 345 5.59 20.61 -0.22
CA SER A 345 4.80 20.11 0.91
C SER A 345 3.37 20.67 0.88
N SER A 346 3.19 21.94 1.21
CA SER A 346 1.87 22.56 1.41
C SER A 346 1.44 23.51 0.30
N GLY A 347 2.36 23.88 -0.60
CA GLY A 347 2.17 24.94 -1.59
C GLY A 347 2.25 26.36 -1.03
N THR A 348 2.50 26.55 0.27
CA THR A 348 2.57 27.88 0.90
C THR A 348 3.59 27.96 2.03
N PRO A 349 4.35 29.07 2.17
CA PRO A 349 5.33 29.23 3.24
C PRO A 349 4.71 29.32 4.66
N ASP A 350 3.40 29.54 4.76
CA ASP A 350 2.66 29.49 6.03
C ASP A 350 2.32 28.02 6.37
N PRO A 351 2.96 27.38 7.36
CA PRO A 351 2.72 25.98 7.66
C PRO A 351 1.28 25.70 8.12
N GLY A 352 0.55 26.72 8.59
CA GLY A 352 -0.85 26.60 8.99
C GLY A 352 -1.84 26.65 7.84
N LYS A 353 -1.39 26.73 6.58
CA LYS A 353 -2.23 26.79 5.39
C LYS A 353 -1.73 25.83 4.32
N GLU A 354 -2.55 25.66 3.29
CA GLU A 354 -2.20 24.94 2.08
C GLU A 354 -2.66 25.71 0.84
N ASP A 355 -1.88 25.64 -0.22
CA ASP A 355 -2.23 26.07 -1.57
C ASP A 355 -2.11 24.86 -2.50
N TRP A 356 -3.25 24.23 -2.76
CA TRP A 356 -3.27 23.01 -3.55
C TRP A 356 -2.82 23.24 -4.99
N ALA A 357 -3.00 24.44 -5.57
CA ALA A 357 -2.66 24.70 -6.96
C ALA A 357 -1.13 24.74 -7.15
N VAL A 358 -0.42 25.36 -6.21
CA VAL A 358 1.05 25.37 -6.19
C VAL A 358 1.59 23.95 -5.95
N HIS A 359 1.02 23.23 -4.98
CA HIS A 359 1.40 21.85 -4.71
C HIS A 359 1.15 20.94 -5.93
N ALA A 360 -0.02 21.07 -6.57
CA ALA A 360 -0.39 20.29 -7.75
C ALA A 360 0.50 20.58 -8.94
N ASP A 361 0.86 21.85 -9.21
CA ASP A 361 1.84 22.19 -10.25
C ASP A 361 3.16 21.44 -10.03
N TYR A 362 3.69 21.49 -8.81
CA TYR A 362 4.94 20.82 -8.50
C TYR A 362 4.83 19.29 -8.61
N ALA A 363 3.72 18.72 -8.16
CA ALA A 363 3.43 17.29 -8.29
C ALA A 363 3.34 16.84 -9.75
N LEU A 364 2.65 17.60 -10.60
CA LEU A 364 2.56 17.32 -12.04
C LEU A 364 3.94 17.38 -12.69
N ARG A 365 4.78 18.35 -12.35
CA ARG A 365 6.17 18.40 -12.85
C ARG A 365 6.99 17.18 -12.42
N ALA A 366 6.75 16.64 -11.23
CA ALA A 366 7.42 15.44 -10.75
C ALA A 366 7.04 14.23 -11.59
N ILE A 367 5.75 14.08 -11.88
CA ILE A 367 5.22 13.02 -12.73
C ILE A 367 5.78 13.16 -14.14
N GLU A 368 5.72 14.35 -14.73
CA GLU A 368 6.21 14.58 -16.10
C GLU A 368 7.71 14.35 -16.22
N SER A 369 8.51 14.80 -15.25
CA SER A 369 9.95 14.56 -15.20
C SER A 369 10.27 13.06 -15.17
N TRP A 370 9.50 12.28 -14.41
CA TRP A 370 9.63 10.83 -14.38
C TRP A 370 9.19 10.15 -15.68
N GLU A 371 8.06 10.58 -16.23
CA GLU A 371 7.45 9.99 -17.42
C GLU A 371 8.14 10.40 -18.73
N GLY A 372 9.04 11.38 -18.69
CA GLY A 372 9.69 11.95 -19.86
C GLY A 372 8.79 12.91 -20.65
N GLY A 373 7.82 13.55 -19.97
CA GLY A 373 6.86 14.50 -20.51
C GLY A 373 5.42 14.28 -20.00
N PRO A 374 4.47 15.14 -20.40
CA PRO A 374 3.07 15.02 -20.00
C PRO A 374 2.41 13.79 -20.60
N LYS A 375 1.90 12.93 -19.71
CA LYS A 375 1.11 11.74 -20.07
C LYS A 375 -0.14 11.66 -19.19
N GLY A 376 -1.32 11.65 -19.81
CA GLY A 376 -2.59 11.42 -19.12
C GLY A 376 -2.97 9.94 -19.00
N GLY A 377 -4.26 9.70 -18.75
CA GLY A 377 -4.90 8.39 -18.95
C GLY A 377 -4.79 7.40 -17.80
N LEU A 378 -4.45 7.83 -16.58
CA LEU A 378 -4.43 6.98 -15.38
C LEU A 378 -5.39 7.52 -14.32
N TRP A 379 -6.22 6.62 -13.79
CA TRP A 379 -7.01 6.91 -12.60
C TRP A 379 -6.17 6.64 -11.35
N VAL A 380 -5.99 7.67 -10.53
CA VAL A 380 -5.24 7.59 -9.27
C VAL A 380 -5.90 8.44 -8.20
N ARG A 381 -5.99 7.96 -6.96
CA ARG A 381 -6.49 8.74 -5.82
C ARG A 381 -5.71 8.40 -4.54
N PRO A 382 -5.64 9.29 -3.54
CA PRO A 382 -5.08 8.93 -2.24
C PRO A 382 -6.05 8.02 -1.49
N ALA A 383 -5.57 6.93 -0.88
CA ALA A 383 -6.37 6.18 0.08
C ALA A 383 -6.57 6.99 1.37
N CYS A 384 -7.60 6.65 2.14
CA CYS A 384 -7.78 7.08 3.54
C CYS A 384 -8.19 5.91 4.43
N ASP A 385 -7.95 6.05 5.73
CA ASP A 385 -8.36 5.06 6.73
C ASP A 385 -9.88 4.84 6.67
N GLY A 386 -10.31 3.58 6.71
CA GLY A 386 -11.71 3.16 6.62
C GLY A 386 -12.26 3.00 5.19
N MET A 387 -11.51 3.39 4.16
CA MET A 387 -11.87 3.22 2.75
C MET A 387 -12.02 1.74 2.39
N THR A 388 -13.05 1.39 1.63
CA THR A 388 -13.30 0.03 1.13
C THR A 388 -13.27 0.00 -0.39
N ILE A 389 -12.25 -0.64 -0.95
CA ILE A 389 -12.08 -0.88 -2.38
C ILE A 389 -12.70 -2.24 -2.72
N ARG A 390 -13.56 -2.31 -3.73
CA ARG A 390 -14.23 -3.54 -4.18
C ARG A 390 -13.76 -3.91 -5.57
N VAL A 391 -13.35 -5.16 -5.72
CA VAL A 391 -12.77 -5.69 -6.96
C VAL A 391 -13.59 -6.88 -7.41
N GLY A 392 -14.45 -6.64 -8.40
CA GLY A 392 -15.40 -7.61 -8.95
C GLY A 392 -15.12 -7.95 -10.41
N GLU A 393 -16.07 -8.62 -11.06
CA GLU A 393 -15.97 -8.88 -12.51
C GLU A 393 -16.25 -7.63 -13.34
N LYS A 394 -17.09 -6.72 -12.83
CA LYS A 394 -17.49 -5.48 -13.50
C LYS A 394 -16.47 -4.35 -13.38
N GLY A 395 -15.35 -4.58 -12.68
CA GLY A 395 -14.30 -3.60 -12.45
C GLY A 395 -14.08 -3.29 -10.97
N VAL A 396 -13.53 -2.11 -10.70
CA VAL A 396 -13.15 -1.64 -9.37
C VAL A 396 -14.00 -0.46 -8.94
N SER A 397 -14.60 -0.55 -7.76
CA SER A 397 -15.33 0.55 -7.11
C SER A 397 -14.80 0.83 -5.71
N ASP A 398 -15.14 1.99 -5.16
CA ASP A 398 -14.80 2.34 -3.78
C ASP A 398 -15.90 3.20 -3.13
N ASP A 399 -15.86 3.35 -1.80
CA ASP A 399 -16.87 4.08 -1.03
C ASP A 399 -16.50 5.54 -0.74
N VAL A 400 -15.45 6.09 -1.38
CA VAL A 400 -14.95 7.45 -1.12
C VAL A 400 -15.06 8.35 -2.34
N TYR A 401 -14.76 7.84 -3.53
CA TYR A 401 -14.69 8.61 -4.77
C TYR A 401 -15.80 8.31 -5.78
N GLU A 402 -16.73 7.40 -5.45
CA GLU A 402 -17.84 6.97 -6.32
C GLU A 402 -19.22 7.08 -5.68
#